data_AF-A0A2G5UFB2-F1
#
_entry.id   AF-A0A2G5UFB2-F1
#
_cell.length_a   1.000
_cell.length_b   1.000
_cell.length_c   1.000
_cell.angle_alpha   90.00
_cell.angle_beta   90.00
_cell.angle_gamma   90.00
#
_symmetry.space_group_name_H-M   'P 1'
#
loop_
_entity.id
_entity.type
_entity.pdbx_description
1 polymer ?
#
loop_
_entity_poly.entity_id
_entity_poly.type
_entity_poly.pdbx_seq_one_letter_code
_entity_poly.pdbx_strand_id
1 'polypeptide(L)'
;MSKRMDSSEDAIRFIYTRIKDFKNPEHLEMWAEWAKIQIGYKKPAHALYNAILRRLQKIEKLRGFTLKEKAHLLFTFSVPLSLAIAEELNKENWTYDLDEKQRIKFFTTEEGVVYKAIHTKSEKWFKGVKLNDKQNTSDIDGCGIETARVQDDSHQMDLHDVFDTETIPEQNESENSQKISLHQWILQIEKFANKLQMSEEFQTKAKKAVVVLSETDEIVPYRDFNDIFRVCLRSITRDSQRIEHGPSLNLQKLLMQIGDHLEKSFEYESMRGAMEVIREECEKLGEEVRKISINTLQTKIDAMMSLLSKTWAECV
;
A
#
# COMPACT_ATOMS: atom_id res chain seq x y z
N MET A 1 4.05 -15.68 -38.41
CA MET A 1 3.87 -16.36 -37.12
C MET A 1 4.06 -15.32 -36.01
N SER A 2 2.99 -14.91 -35.33
CA SER A 2 3.08 -13.96 -34.22
C SER A 2 3.79 -14.64 -33.06
N LYS A 3 4.96 -14.12 -32.66
CA LYS A 3 5.75 -14.64 -31.55
C LYS A 3 4.92 -14.39 -30.30
N ARG A 4 4.38 -15.46 -29.69
CA ARG A 4 3.58 -15.39 -28.46
C ARG A 4 4.39 -14.58 -27.44
N MET A 5 3.92 -13.37 -27.12
CA MET A 5 4.58 -12.51 -26.15
C MET A 5 4.61 -13.23 -24.80
N ASP A 6 5.72 -13.03 -24.08
CA ASP A 6 5.87 -13.55 -22.73
C ASP A 6 4.83 -12.84 -21.85
N SER A 7 4.02 -13.62 -21.13
CA SER A 7 2.98 -13.10 -20.24
C SER A 7 3.48 -12.06 -19.23
N SER A 8 4.77 -12.09 -18.88
CA SER A 8 5.39 -11.04 -18.05
C SER A 8 5.61 -9.73 -18.79
N GLU A 9 5.95 -9.76 -20.10
CA GLU A 9 6.09 -8.54 -20.91
C GLU A 9 4.73 -7.88 -21.16
N ASP A 10 3.69 -8.69 -21.42
CA ASP A 10 2.31 -8.20 -21.56
C ASP A 10 1.82 -7.55 -20.25
N ALA A 11 2.11 -8.18 -19.11
CA ALA A 11 1.81 -7.61 -17.79
C ALA A 11 2.54 -6.29 -17.56
N ILE A 12 3.86 -6.22 -17.83
CA ILE A 12 4.64 -4.98 -17.67
C ILE A 12 4.08 -3.88 -18.58
N ARG A 13 3.67 -4.21 -19.81
CA ARG A 13 3.08 -3.23 -20.73
C ARG A 13 1.75 -2.70 -20.21
N PHE A 14 0.89 -3.60 -19.72
CA PHE A 14 -0.39 -3.22 -19.09
C PHE A 14 -0.16 -2.27 -17.92
N ILE A 15 0.75 -2.63 -17.01
CA ILE A 15 1.10 -1.84 -15.83
C ILE A 15 1.63 -0.48 -16.26
N TYR A 16 2.66 -0.44 -17.11
CA TYR A 16 3.28 0.80 -17.57
C TYR A 16 2.27 1.79 -18.16
N THR A 17 1.36 1.30 -19.00
CA THR A 17 0.33 2.12 -19.65
C THR A 17 -0.57 2.82 -18.63
N ARG A 18 -0.79 2.21 -17.46
CA ARG A 18 -1.59 2.74 -16.37
C ARG A 18 -0.80 3.66 -15.45
N ILE A 19 0.49 3.39 -15.21
CA ILE A 19 1.32 4.16 -14.26
C ILE A 19 2.13 5.30 -14.90
N LYS A 20 2.17 5.41 -16.23
CA LYS A 20 3.02 6.40 -16.94
C LYS A 20 2.76 7.85 -16.50
N ASP A 21 1.54 8.16 -16.05
CA ASP A 21 1.11 9.49 -15.61
C ASP A 21 0.95 9.60 -14.08
N PHE A 22 1.23 8.52 -13.33
CA PHE A 22 0.97 8.46 -11.89
C PHE A 22 1.98 9.26 -11.06
N LYS A 23 1.49 9.82 -9.94
CA LYS A 23 2.24 10.68 -9.01
C LYS A 23 2.27 10.12 -7.57
N ASN A 24 1.73 8.93 -7.36
CA ASN A 24 1.55 8.33 -6.05
C ASN A 24 2.38 7.06 -5.90
N PRO A 25 2.59 6.59 -4.66
CA PRO A 25 3.24 5.31 -4.42
C PRO A 25 2.49 4.13 -5.01
N GLU A 26 3.23 3.22 -5.62
CA GLU A 26 2.70 2.03 -6.28
C GLU A 26 3.31 0.75 -5.70
N HIS A 27 2.49 -0.30 -5.66
CA HIS A 27 2.88 -1.62 -5.17
C HIS A 27 2.84 -2.65 -6.30
N LEU A 28 4.00 -3.21 -6.67
CA LEU A 28 4.09 -4.14 -7.78
C LEU A 28 3.20 -5.38 -7.59
N GLU A 29 2.96 -5.81 -6.35
CA GLU A 29 2.07 -6.95 -6.05
C GLU A 29 0.61 -6.65 -6.43
N MET A 30 0.10 -5.45 -6.10
CA MET A 30 -1.25 -5.03 -6.50
C MET A 30 -1.37 -4.96 -8.02
N TRP A 31 -0.34 -4.41 -8.68
CA TRP A 31 -0.28 -4.38 -10.13
C TRP A 31 -0.23 -5.77 -10.76
N ALA A 32 0.44 -6.74 -10.11
CA ALA A 32 0.46 -8.12 -10.56
C ALA A 32 -0.91 -8.79 -10.43
N GLU A 33 -1.68 -8.50 -9.38
CA GLU A 33 -3.06 -8.96 -9.24
C GLU A 33 -3.96 -8.43 -10.37
N TRP A 34 -3.89 -7.12 -10.64
CA TRP A 34 -4.69 -6.50 -11.70
C TRP A 34 -4.27 -6.98 -13.07
N ALA A 35 -2.96 -7.06 -13.33
CA ALA A 35 -2.43 -7.56 -14.58
C ALA A 35 -2.85 -9.02 -14.82
N LYS A 36 -2.84 -9.86 -13.78
CA LYS A 36 -3.26 -11.27 -13.87
C LYS A 36 -4.69 -11.37 -14.43
N ILE A 37 -5.62 -10.60 -13.88
CA ILE A 37 -7.02 -10.59 -14.32
C ILE A 37 -7.11 -10.11 -15.77
N GLN A 38 -6.43 -9.00 -16.08
CA GLN A 38 -6.52 -8.38 -17.41
C GLN A 38 -5.97 -9.29 -18.53
N ILE A 39 -4.85 -9.96 -18.29
CA ILE A 39 -4.19 -10.77 -19.33
C ILE A 39 -4.62 -12.25 -19.31
N GLY A 40 -5.57 -12.62 -18.43
CA GLY A 40 -6.02 -14.00 -18.26
C GLY A 40 -4.92 -14.94 -17.76
N TYR A 41 -4.02 -14.47 -16.89
CA TYR A 41 -2.93 -15.28 -16.38
C TYR A 41 -3.43 -16.30 -15.35
N LYS A 42 -3.26 -17.60 -15.67
CA LYS A 42 -3.88 -18.69 -14.90
C LYS A 42 -3.19 -18.99 -13.56
N LYS A 43 -1.93 -18.61 -13.40
CA LYS A 43 -1.17 -18.87 -12.16
C LYS A 43 -1.46 -17.80 -11.10
N PRO A 44 -1.13 -18.04 -9.82
CA PRO A 44 -1.30 -17.05 -8.75
C PRO A 44 -0.62 -15.71 -9.07
N ALA A 45 -1.16 -14.61 -8.54
CA ALA A 45 -0.63 -13.27 -8.77
C ALA A 45 0.82 -13.15 -8.31
N HIS A 46 1.17 -13.77 -7.18
CA HIS A 46 2.56 -13.85 -6.69
C HIS A 46 3.52 -14.50 -7.71
N ALA A 47 3.06 -15.48 -8.51
CA ALA A 47 3.88 -16.05 -9.57
C ALA A 47 4.11 -15.07 -10.73
N LEU A 48 3.11 -14.25 -11.06
CA LEU A 48 3.25 -13.17 -12.04
C LEU A 48 4.15 -12.05 -11.52
N TYR A 49 3.98 -11.66 -10.25
CA TYR A 49 4.83 -10.71 -9.55
C TYR A 49 6.31 -11.10 -9.66
N ASN A 50 6.66 -12.33 -9.30
CA ASN A 50 8.03 -12.81 -9.39
C ASN A 50 8.55 -12.84 -10.84
N ALA A 51 7.69 -13.18 -11.80
CA ALA A 51 8.05 -13.14 -13.21
C ALA A 51 8.35 -11.71 -13.68
N ILE A 52 7.50 -10.75 -13.30
CA ILE A 52 7.70 -9.33 -13.59
C ILE A 52 8.99 -8.82 -12.92
N LEU A 53 9.19 -9.09 -11.63
CA LEU A 53 10.35 -8.64 -10.89
C LEU A 53 11.67 -9.15 -11.50
N ARG A 54 11.75 -10.46 -11.80
CA ARG A 54 12.92 -11.04 -12.49
C ARG A 54 13.16 -10.42 -13.87
N ARG A 55 12.08 -9.99 -14.53
CA ARG A 55 12.16 -9.35 -15.85
C ARG A 55 12.62 -7.89 -15.74
N LEU A 56 12.18 -7.16 -14.72
CA LEU A 56 12.67 -5.82 -14.40
C LEU A 56 14.12 -5.83 -13.91
N GLN A 57 14.59 -6.89 -13.24
CA GLN A 57 16.01 -7.06 -12.90
C GLN A 57 16.91 -7.27 -14.14
N LYS A 58 16.30 -7.59 -15.30
CA LYS A 58 16.97 -7.79 -16.60
C LYS A 58 16.35 -6.86 -17.66
N ILE A 59 16.03 -5.63 -17.25
CA ILE A 59 15.24 -4.70 -18.06
C ILE A 59 15.91 -4.32 -19.38
N GLU A 60 17.24 -4.44 -19.49
CA GLU A 60 17.97 -4.25 -20.73
C GLU A 60 17.46 -5.19 -21.84
N LYS A 61 17.02 -6.40 -21.47
CA LYS A 61 16.49 -7.42 -22.39
C LYS A 61 15.02 -7.22 -22.74
N LEU A 62 14.33 -6.27 -22.11
CA LEU A 62 12.91 -6.01 -22.33
C LEU A 62 12.72 -5.31 -23.69
N ARG A 63 12.06 -6.00 -24.63
CA ARG A 63 11.88 -5.53 -26.01
C ARG A 63 10.65 -4.65 -26.15
N GLY A 64 10.74 -3.67 -27.05
CA GLY A 64 9.65 -2.74 -27.33
C GLY A 64 9.46 -1.65 -26.27
N PHE A 65 10.35 -1.55 -25.28
CA PHE A 65 10.37 -0.44 -24.33
C PHE A 65 11.51 0.51 -24.68
N THR A 66 11.24 1.81 -24.71
CA THR A 66 12.27 2.84 -24.85
C THR A 66 13.10 2.95 -23.57
N LEU A 67 14.29 3.57 -23.64
CA LEU A 67 15.13 3.80 -22.46
C LEU A 67 14.38 4.56 -21.37
N LYS A 68 13.55 5.55 -21.74
CA LYS A 68 12.70 6.31 -20.83
C LYS A 68 11.68 5.46 -20.10
N GLU A 69 11.01 4.57 -20.83
CA GLU A 69 10.03 3.66 -20.22
C GLU A 69 10.72 2.69 -19.25
N LYS A 70 11.91 2.19 -19.62
CA LYS A 70 12.71 1.31 -18.75
C LYS A 70 13.15 2.02 -17.47
N ALA A 71 13.73 3.21 -17.59
CA ALA A 71 14.15 4.02 -16.44
C ALA A 71 12.97 4.33 -15.52
N HIS A 72 11.81 4.68 -16.09
CA HIS A 72 10.60 4.94 -15.31
C HIS A 72 10.13 3.70 -14.55
N LEU A 73 10.12 2.51 -15.18
CA LEU A 73 9.75 1.25 -14.52
C LEU A 73 10.71 0.89 -13.37
N LEU A 74 12.03 1.05 -13.57
CA LEU A 74 13.01 0.82 -12.50
C LEU A 74 12.77 1.75 -11.33
N PHE A 75 12.50 3.01 -11.62
CA PHE A 75 12.24 4.03 -10.63
C PHE A 75 10.94 3.79 -9.86
N THR A 76 9.81 3.56 -10.54
CA THR A 76 8.49 3.34 -9.91
C THR A 76 8.50 2.12 -8.98
N PHE A 77 9.16 1.05 -9.39
CA PHE A 77 9.19 -0.20 -8.61
C PHE A 77 10.45 -0.35 -7.75
N SER A 78 11.25 0.71 -7.60
CA SER A 78 12.45 0.71 -6.77
C SER A 78 13.38 -0.47 -7.06
N VAL A 79 13.53 -0.81 -8.34
CA VAL A 79 14.40 -1.90 -8.80
C VAL A 79 15.82 -1.35 -8.97
N PRO A 80 16.87 -2.07 -8.51
CA PRO A 80 18.25 -1.65 -8.70
C PRO A 80 18.59 -1.42 -10.18
N LEU A 81 19.33 -0.34 -10.45
CA LEU A 81 19.81 0.01 -11.77
C LEU A 81 20.93 -0.96 -12.18
N SER A 82 20.77 -1.62 -13.33
CA SER A 82 21.81 -2.47 -13.89
C SER A 82 22.89 -1.64 -14.59
N LEU A 83 24.14 -2.13 -14.60
CA LEU A 83 25.27 -1.46 -15.25
C LEU A 83 24.99 -1.16 -16.73
N ALA A 84 24.36 -2.10 -17.45
CA ALA A 84 24.01 -1.93 -18.86
C ALA A 84 23.07 -0.72 -19.10
N ILE A 85 22.04 -0.55 -18.25
CA ILE A 85 21.15 0.60 -18.35
C ILE A 85 21.87 1.88 -17.93
N ALA A 86 22.71 1.84 -16.90
CA ALA A 86 23.51 2.99 -16.49
C ALA A 86 24.40 3.51 -17.63
N GLU A 87 25.05 2.63 -18.39
CA GLU A 87 25.82 3.00 -19.58
C GLU A 87 24.94 3.63 -20.67
N GLU A 88 23.74 3.09 -20.92
CA GLU A 88 22.77 3.68 -21.85
C GLU A 88 22.31 5.09 -21.40
N LEU A 89 22.02 5.27 -20.11
CA LEU A 89 21.63 6.57 -19.54
C LEU A 89 22.76 7.62 -19.66
N ASN A 90 24.00 7.21 -19.39
CA ASN A 90 25.16 8.10 -19.52
C ASN A 90 25.41 8.49 -20.98
N LYS A 91 25.18 7.58 -21.93
CA LYS A 91 25.32 7.85 -23.37
C LYS A 91 24.33 8.91 -23.87
N GLU A 92 23.13 8.94 -23.30
CA GLU A 92 22.09 9.95 -23.59
C GLU A 92 22.25 11.21 -22.72
N ASN A 93 23.34 11.34 -21.94
CA ASN A 93 23.62 12.47 -21.03
C ASN A 93 22.52 12.69 -19.97
N TRP A 94 21.85 11.64 -19.49
CA TRP A 94 20.88 11.77 -18.41
C TRP A 94 21.58 11.91 -17.07
N THR A 95 21.04 12.75 -16.20
CA THR A 95 21.53 12.88 -14.82
C THR A 95 20.68 12.03 -13.89
N TYR A 96 21.33 11.29 -12.98
CA TYR A 96 20.65 10.46 -11.99
C TYR A 96 21.50 10.27 -10.73
N ASP A 97 20.85 9.90 -9.63
CA ASP A 97 21.50 9.51 -8.37
C ASP A 97 20.91 8.20 -7.88
N LEU A 98 21.74 7.45 -7.18
CA LEU A 98 21.43 6.13 -6.67
C LEU A 98 21.50 6.11 -5.14
N ASP A 99 20.69 5.27 -4.52
CA ASP A 99 20.87 4.96 -3.10
C ASP A 99 21.93 3.87 -2.87
N GLU A 100 22.14 3.53 -1.59
CA GLU A 100 23.06 2.48 -1.16
C GLU A 100 22.79 1.10 -1.81
N LYS A 101 21.55 0.87 -2.29
CA LYS A 101 21.12 -0.37 -2.96
C LYS A 101 21.12 -0.24 -4.48
N GLN A 102 21.76 0.78 -5.03
CA GLN A 102 21.81 1.07 -6.46
C GLN A 102 20.43 1.36 -7.08
N ARG A 103 19.46 1.84 -6.29
CA ARG A 103 18.12 2.22 -6.79
C ARG A 103 18.07 3.69 -7.11
N ILE A 104 17.35 4.05 -8.17
CA ILE A 104 17.25 5.45 -8.62
C ILE A 104 16.55 6.30 -7.55
N LYS A 105 17.26 7.27 -6.98
CA LYS A 105 16.73 8.31 -6.08
C LYS A 105 16.20 9.51 -6.85
N PHE A 106 16.93 9.91 -7.87
CA PHE A 106 16.47 10.91 -8.82
C PHE A 106 16.94 10.59 -10.22
N PHE A 107 16.20 11.03 -11.22
CA PHE A 107 16.72 11.15 -12.58
C PHE A 107 16.05 12.30 -13.33
N THR A 108 16.79 12.89 -14.25
CA THR A 108 16.33 13.94 -15.16
C THR A 108 16.52 13.49 -16.60
N THR A 109 15.46 13.63 -17.40
CA THR A 109 15.50 13.36 -18.85
C THR A 109 15.92 14.61 -19.62
N GLU A 110 16.30 14.48 -20.90
CA GLU A 110 16.59 15.64 -21.78
C GLU A 110 15.46 16.69 -21.82
N GLU A 111 14.21 16.27 -21.62
CA GLU A 111 13.03 17.14 -21.54
C GLU A 111 12.93 17.97 -20.25
N GLY A 112 13.94 17.90 -19.36
CA GLY A 112 13.97 18.62 -18.07
C GLY A 112 13.04 18.03 -16.99
N VAL A 113 12.31 16.96 -17.29
CA VAL A 113 11.45 16.31 -16.29
C VAL A 113 12.30 15.66 -15.20
N VAL A 114 12.15 16.13 -13.97
CA VAL A 114 12.81 15.56 -12.78
C VAL A 114 11.85 14.67 -12.03
N TYR A 115 12.31 13.45 -11.74
CA TYR A 115 11.63 12.52 -10.87
C TYR A 115 12.44 12.34 -9.59
N LYS A 116 11.82 12.47 -8.42
CA LYS A 116 12.46 12.24 -7.11
C LYS A 116 11.73 11.17 -6.33
N ALA A 117 12.49 10.22 -5.78
CA ALA A 117 12.06 9.16 -4.88
C ALA A 117 12.51 9.45 -3.45
N ILE A 118 11.67 9.08 -2.49
CA ILE A 118 12.06 8.95 -1.09
C ILE A 118 12.08 7.46 -0.78
N HIS A 119 13.29 6.91 -0.61
CA HIS A 119 13.49 5.52 -0.20
C HIS A 119 13.73 5.46 1.31
N THR A 120 12.66 5.45 2.13
CA THR A 120 12.83 5.27 3.58
C THR A 120 12.90 3.77 3.94
N LYS A 121 13.63 3.41 5.01
CA LYS A 121 13.70 2.02 5.48
C LYS A 121 12.33 1.49 5.97
N SER A 122 11.47 2.39 6.42
CA SER A 122 10.12 2.12 6.94
C SER A 122 9.05 2.10 5.85
N GLU A 123 9.20 2.88 4.78
CA GLU A 123 8.27 2.89 3.65
C GLU A 123 8.84 2.02 2.54
N LYS A 124 8.30 0.80 2.42
CA LYS A 124 8.59 -0.11 1.30
C LYS A 124 8.08 0.39 -0.06
N TRP A 125 7.62 1.63 -0.14
CA TRP A 125 6.82 2.19 -1.23
C TRP A 125 7.53 3.43 -1.76
N PHE A 126 7.63 3.52 -3.07
CA PHE A 126 8.20 4.68 -3.73
C PHE A 126 7.24 5.86 -3.65
N LYS A 127 7.64 7.07 -3.21
CA LYS A 127 6.83 8.29 -3.38
C LYS A 127 7.48 9.19 -4.43
N GLY A 128 6.83 9.30 -5.58
CA GLY A 128 7.31 10.07 -6.72
C GLY A 128 6.77 11.47 -6.78
N VAL A 129 7.64 12.46 -6.96
CA VAL A 129 7.23 13.80 -7.37
C VAL A 129 7.81 14.08 -8.74
N LYS A 130 6.94 14.37 -9.70
CA LYS A 130 7.32 14.95 -11.00
C LYS A 130 7.49 16.45 -10.79
N LEU A 131 8.72 16.94 -10.82
CA LEU A 131 8.99 18.38 -10.81
C LEU A 131 8.98 18.86 -12.26
N ASN A 132 8.22 19.92 -12.53
CA ASN A 132 8.31 20.64 -13.80
C ASN A 132 9.36 21.74 -13.63
N ASP A 133 10.16 22.00 -14.67
CA ASP A 133 11.28 22.98 -14.72
C ASP A 133 10.97 24.40 -14.20
N LYS A 134 9.70 24.75 -13.96
CA LYS A 134 9.31 26.07 -13.46
C LYS A 134 9.45 26.27 -11.95
N GLN A 135 9.84 25.24 -11.19
CA GLN A 135 10.13 25.39 -9.75
C GLN A 135 11.65 25.48 -9.53
N ASN A 136 12.09 26.65 -9.09
CA ASN A 136 13.49 27.00 -8.87
C ASN A 136 14.23 25.91 -8.07
N THR A 137 15.33 25.43 -8.64
CA THR A 137 16.27 24.45 -8.08
C THR A 137 17.07 24.96 -6.88
N SER A 138 16.78 26.16 -6.36
CA SER A 138 17.54 26.78 -5.26
C SER A 138 17.28 26.18 -3.87
N ASP A 139 16.25 25.35 -3.71
CA ASP A 139 15.87 24.81 -2.39
C ASP A 139 16.37 23.37 -2.15
N ILE A 140 17.25 22.85 -3.02
CA ILE A 140 17.77 21.48 -2.94
C ILE A 140 19.30 21.52 -2.87
N ASP A 141 19.83 22.10 -1.80
CA ASP A 141 21.26 22.05 -1.51
C ASP A 141 21.47 21.60 -0.06
N GLY A 142 22.05 20.40 0.12
CA GLY A 142 22.26 19.86 1.47
C GLY A 142 22.60 18.37 1.58
N CYS A 143 23.04 17.69 0.53
CA CYS A 143 23.55 16.32 0.69
C CYS A 143 24.71 16.05 -0.27
N GLY A 144 25.89 16.57 0.08
CA GLY A 144 27.13 16.05 -0.46
C GLY A 144 27.41 14.70 0.16
N ILE A 145 27.66 13.67 -0.66
CA ILE A 145 28.17 12.39 -0.17
C ILE A 145 29.30 11.90 -1.08
N GLU A 146 30.42 11.66 -0.42
CA GLU A 146 31.62 10.98 -0.88
C GLU A 146 31.33 9.51 -1.21
N THR A 147 31.95 9.02 -2.28
CA THR A 147 31.99 7.60 -2.64
C THR A 147 32.80 6.79 -1.61
N ALA A 148 32.17 5.84 -0.92
CA ALA A 148 32.86 4.82 -0.14
C ALA A 148 32.37 3.41 -0.50
N ARG A 149 33.34 2.49 -0.59
CA ARG A 149 33.22 1.10 -1.03
C ARG A 149 32.71 0.18 0.08
N VAL A 150 31.81 -0.72 -0.33
CA VAL A 150 31.53 -2.10 0.10
C VAL A 150 32.19 -2.61 1.39
N GLN A 151 31.37 -3.11 2.33
CA GLN A 151 31.50 -4.48 2.84
C GLN A 151 30.15 -5.04 3.31
N ASP A 152 29.92 -6.28 2.89
CA ASP A 152 28.72 -7.09 2.97
C ASP A 152 28.71 -7.89 4.28
N ASP A 153 27.54 -8.03 4.87
CA ASP A 153 27.12 -9.19 5.68
C ASP A 153 25.68 -8.92 6.16
N SER A 154 24.69 -9.55 5.51
CA SER A 154 23.33 -9.59 6.04
C SER A 154 22.75 -10.99 5.95
N HIS A 155 22.41 -11.51 7.14
CA HIS A 155 21.61 -12.71 7.32
C HIS A 155 20.21 -12.49 6.74
N GLN A 156 19.85 -13.37 5.81
CA GLN A 156 18.56 -13.43 5.14
C GLN A 156 17.55 -14.11 6.06
N MET A 157 16.45 -13.44 6.43
CA MET A 157 15.30 -14.12 7.03
C MET A 157 14.28 -14.46 5.94
N ASP A 158 13.97 -15.76 5.86
CA ASP A 158 12.95 -16.35 5.01
C ASP A 158 11.54 -15.91 5.44
N LEU A 159 10.74 -15.47 4.47
CA LEU A 159 9.32 -15.12 4.64
C LEU A 159 8.50 -15.93 3.64
N HIS A 160 8.51 -17.24 3.83
CA HIS A 160 7.55 -18.18 3.26
C HIS A 160 6.43 -18.39 4.29
N ASP A 161 5.21 -17.90 4.04
CA ASP A 161 4.00 -18.75 4.06
C ASP A 161 2.67 -18.01 3.76
N VAL A 162 1.87 -18.69 2.91
CA VAL A 162 0.40 -18.71 2.79
C VAL A 162 -0.36 -17.51 2.19
N PHE A 163 -0.85 -17.71 0.96
CA PHE A 163 -2.23 -17.37 0.55
C PHE A 163 -2.76 -18.45 -0.41
N ASP A 164 -3.42 -19.47 0.14
CA ASP A 164 -4.44 -20.21 -0.58
C ASP A 164 -5.72 -19.37 -0.57
N THR A 165 -6.24 -19.02 -1.74
CA THR A 165 -7.53 -18.32 -1.86
C THR A 165 -8.47 -19.15 -2.70
N GLU A 166 -9.47 -19.70 -2.01
CA GLU A 166 -10.66 -20.31 -2.61
C GLU A 166 -11.38 -19.31 -3.51
N THR A 167 -11.91 -19.83 -4.62
CA THR A 167 -12.58 -19.07 -5.67
C THR A 167 -14.00 -18.74 -5.22
N ILE A 168 -14.30 -17.46 -5.03
CA ILE A 168 -15.66 -16.98 -4.69
C ILE A 168 -16.49 -16.87 -6.00
N PRO A 169 -17.73 -17.37 -6.06
CA PRO A 169 -18.56 -17.30 -7.25
C PRO A 169 -19.13 -15.88 -7.48
N GLU A 170 -19.19 -15.49 -8.75
CA GLU A 170 -19.82 -14.24 -9.22
C GLU A 170 -21.32 -14.24 -8.89
N GLN A 171 -21.76 -13.30 -8.06
CA GLN A 171 -23.18 -13.04 -7.77
C GLN A 171 -23.68 -11.78 -8.50
N ASN A 172 -24.95 -11.86 -8.91
CA ASN A 172 -25.67 -11.00 -9.85
C ASN A 172 -25.74 -9.51 -9.48
N GLU A 173 -25.65 -8.64 -10.49
CA GLU A 173 -25.64 -7.16 -10.46
C GLU A 173 -26.94 -6.47 -9.97
N SER A 174 -27.78 -7.13 -9.17
CA SER A 174 -29.00 -6.53 -8.58
C SER A 174 -28.84 -6.19 -7.09
N GLU A 175 -27.64 -6.32 -6.52
CA GLU A 175 -27.39 -6.04 -5.11
C GLU A 175 -27.12 -4.56 -4.88
N ASN A 176 -28.22 -3.87 -4.57
CA ASN A 176 -28.35 -2.93 -3.46
C ASN A 176 -27.21 -1.91 -3.29
N SER A 177 -27.50 -0.66 -3.61
CA SER A 177 -26.68 0.53 -3.34
C SER A 177 -26.58 0.85 -1.84
N GLN A 178 -26.33 -0.16 -1.03
CA GLN A 178 -26.15 -0.02 0.40
C GLN A 178 -24.82 0.71 0.63
N LYS A 179 -24.88 1.76 1.44
CA LYS A 179 -23.74 2.62 1.73
C LYS A 179 -23.67 2.89 3.23
N ILE A 180 -22.47 3.06 3.75
CA ILE A 180 -22.19 3.42 5.14
C ILE A 180 -22.03 4.95 5.27
N SER A 181 -22.65 5.54 6.30
CA SER A 181 -22.38 6.90 6.74
C SER A 181 -21.04 6.94 7.49
N LEU A 182 -20.07 7.72 7.02
CA LEU A 182 -18.80 7.88 7.72
C LEU A 182 -18.97 8.67 9.00
N HIS A 183 -19.94 9.58 9.10
CA HIS A 183 -20.26 10.23 10.37
C HIS A 183 -20.68 9.20 11.44
N GLN A 184 -21.54 8.23 11.10
CA GLN A 184 -21.91 7.18 12.04
C GLN A 184 -20.71 6.31 12.46
N TRP A 185 -19.85 5.98 11.50
CA TRP A 185 -18.65 5.19 11.78
C TRP A 185 -17.66 5.93 12.67
N ILE A 186 -17.45 7.22 12.43
CA ILE A 186 -16.48 8.03 13.17
C ILE A 186 -16.94 8.32 14.59
N LEU A 187 -18.24 8.42 14.82
CA LEU A 187 -18.84 8.42 16.16
C LEU A 187 -18.48 7.14 16.94
N GLN A 188 -18.40 5.98 16.29
CA GLN A 188 -17.96 4.75 16.96
C GLN A 188 -16.46 4.79 17.26
N ILE A 189 -15.64 5.29 16.32
CA ILE A 189 -14.20 5.45 16.55
C ILE A 189 -13.93 6.42 17.71
N GLU A 190 -14.67 7.52 17.82
CA GLU A 190 -14.52 8.47 18.92
C GLU A 190 -14.84 7.82 20.28
N LYS A 191 -15.97 7.12 20.39
CA LYS A 191 -16.33 6.34 21.59
C LYS A 191 -15.26 5.31 21.92
N PHE A 192 -14.72 4.66 20.90
CA PHE A 192 -13.70 3.64 21.04
C PHE A 192 -12.37 4.22 21.54
N ALA A 193 -11.95 5.35 20.99
CA ALA A 193 -10.75 6.08 21.39
C ALA A 193 -10.83 6.51 22.86
N ASN A 194 -11.98 7.05 23.28
CA ASN A 194 -12.23 7.45 24.67
C ASN A 194 -12.20 6.22 25.60
N LYS A 195 -12.87 5.12 25.23
CA LYS A 195 -12.97 3.91 26.05
C LYS A 195 -11.61 3.23 26.25
N LEU A 196 -10.78 3.21 25.21
CA LEU A 196 -9.45 2.59 25.25
C LEU A 196 -8.36 3.53 25.76
N GLN A 197 -8.70 4.78 26.10
CA GLN A 197 -7.73 5.80 26.52
C GLN A 197 -6.59 5.96 25.50
N MET A 198 -6.94 6.10 24.22
CA MET A 198 -5.98 6.42 23.14
C MET A 198 -5.35 7.81 23.38
N SER A 199 -4.33 8.19 22.60
CA SER A 199 -3.66 9.47 22.81
C SER A 199 -4.63 10.65 22.73
N GLU A 200 -4.37 11.70 23.52
CA GLU A 200 -5.21 12.92 23.52
C GLU A 200 -5.31 13.55 22.13
N GLU A 201 -4.22 13.52 21.37
CA GLU A 201 -4.16 13.93 19.97
C GLU A 201 -5.17 13.16 19.11
N PHE A 202 -5.21 11.82 19.23
CA PHE A 202 -6.14 11.01 18.46
C PHE A 202 -7.59 11.18 18.90
N GLN A 203 -7.85 11.31 20.21
CA GLN A 203 -9.19 11.61 20.72
C GLN A 203 -9.68 12.97 20.21
N THR A 204 -8.81 13.98 20.20
CA THR A 204 -9.11 15.32 19.69
C THR A 204 -9.38 15.30 18.19
N LYS A 205 -8.55 14.58 17.43
CA LYS A 205 -8.75 14.35 15.99
C LYS A 205 -10.09 13.68 15.71
N ALA A 206 -10.43 12.62 16.45
CA ALA A 206 -11.70 11.93 16.29
C ALA A 206 -12.92 12.83 16.58
N LYS A 207 -12.86 13.61 17.67
CA LYS A 207 -13.89 14.59 18.03
C LYS A 207 -14.08 15.66 16.95
N LYS A 208 -12.98 16.23 16.45
CA LYS A 208 -12.99 17.22 15.36
C LYS A 208 -13.65 16.62 14.11
N ALA A 209 -13.27 15.40 13.76
CA ALA A 209 -13.81 14.74 12.57
C ALA A 209 -15.32 14.40 12.70
N VAL A 210 -15.80 14.05 13.91
CA VAL A 210 -17.25 13.93 14.19
C VAL A 210 -17.98 15.23 13.88
N VAL A 211 -17.48 16.37 14.36
CA VAL A 211 -18.11 17.68 14.13
C VAL A 211 -18.16 18.00 12.64
N VAL A 212 -17.05 17.85 11.92
CA VAL A 212 -17.00 18.18 10.48
C VAL A 212 -17.88 17.25 9.65
N LEU A 213 -17.87 15.95 9.92
CA LEU A 213 -18.69 14.98 9.18
C LEU A 213 -20.18 15.06 9.55
N SER A 214 -20.55 15.67 10.68
CA SER A 214 -21.96 15.93 11.00
C SER A 214 -22.61 16.94 10.03
N GLU A 215 -21.81 17.79 9.38
CA GLU A 215 -22.29 18.79 8.43
C GLU A 215 -22.27 18.30 6.98
N THR A 216 -21.35 17.39 6.64
CA THR A 216 -21.02 17.03 5.25
C THR A 216 -21.19 15.57 4.90
N ASP A 217 -21.58 14.74 5.89
CA ASP A 217 -21.57 13.27 5.90
C ASP A 217 -21.11 12.59 4.61
N GLU A 218 -19.87 12.13 4.62
CA GLU A 218 -19.32 11.34 3.53
C GLU A 218 -19.92 9.93 3.56
N ILE A 219 -20.34 9.45 2.40
CA ILE A 219 -20.98 8.15 2.26
C ILE A 219 -20.08 7.22 1.44
N VAL A 220 -19.79 6.02 1.96
CA VAL A 220 -18.92 5.03 1.32
C VAL A 220 -19.72 3.76 0.94
N PRO A 221 -19.55 3.17 -0.25
CA PRO A 221 -20.15 1.88 -0.56
C PRO A 221 -19.68 0.79 0.42
N TYR A 222 -20.58 -0.11 0.87
CA TYR A 222 -20.16 -1.16 1.82
C TYR A 222 -19.06 -2.05 1.29
N ARG A 223 -19.02 -2.30 -0.03
CA ARG A 223 -17.94 -3.05 -0.67
C ARG A 223 -16.57 -2.41 -0.37
N ASP A 224 -16.44 -1.12 -0.65
CA ASP A 224 -15.19 -0.38 -0.45
C ASP A 224 -14.81 -0.33 1.03
N PHE A 225 -15.80 -0.11 1.90
CA PHE A 225 -15.60 -0.17 3.35
C PHE A 225 -15.08 -1.55 3.80
N ASN A 226 -15.72 -2.63 3.36
CA ASN A 226 -15.37 -4.00 3.74
C ASN A 226 -13.96 -4.38 3.26
N ASP A 227 -13.58 -3.96 2.05
CA ASP A 227 -12.23 -4.23 1.51
C ASP A 227 -11.16 -3.50 2.31
N ILE A 228 -11.37 -2.21 2.61
CA ILE A 228 -10.45 -1.41 3.44
C ILE A 228 -10.40 -1.94 4.88
N PHE A 229 -11.56 -2.26 5.46
CA PHE A 229 -11.68 -2.83 6.80
C PHE A 229 -10.94 -4.16 6.90
N ARG A 230 -11.07 -5.04 5.90
CA ARG A 230 -10.38 -6.33 5.85
C ARG A 230 -8.86 -6.16 5.86
N VAL A 231 -8.34 -5.24 5.06
CA VAL A 231 -6.90 -4.94 5.02
C VAL A 231 -6.42 -4.40 6.36
N CYS A 232 -7.18 -3.48 6.97
CA CYS A 232 -6.87 -2.93 8.28
C CYS A 232 -6.84 -4.02 9.36
N LEU A 233 -7.87 -4.86 9.43
CA LEU A 233 -8.00 -5.90 10.45
C LEU A 233 -6.89 -6.94 10.35
N ARG A 234 -6.58 -7.41 9.14
CA ARG A 234 -5.45 -8.32 8.92
C ARG A 234 -4.12 -7.70 9.32
N SER A 235 -3.93 -6.41 9.09
CA SER A 235 -2.73 -5.71 9.56
C SER A 235 -2.67 -5.61 11.08
N ILE A 236 -3.81 -5.40 11.76
CA ILE A 236 -3.91 -5.41 13.23
C ILE A 236 -3.55 -6.81 13.75
N THR A 237 -4.12 -7.87 13.17
CA THR A 237 -3.81 -9.26 13.58
C THR A 237 -2.36 -9.60 13.38
N ARG A 238 -1.77 -9.24 12.23
CA ARG A 238 -0.36 -9.52 11.91
C ARG A 238 0.61 -8.80 12.84
N ASP A 239 0.34 -7.53 13.14
CA ASP A 239 1.22 -6.71 13.97
C ASP A 239 0.99 -6.97 15.47
N SER A 240 0.02 -7.82 15.83
CA SER A 240 -0.13 -8.30 17.20
C SER A 240 1.02 -9.23 17.55
N GLN A 241 1.64 -8.96 18.69
CA GLN A 241 2.77 -9.72 19.20
C GLN A 241 2.35 -10.60 20.36
N ARG A 242 3.15 -11.62 20.66
CA ARG A 242 2.86 -12.50 21.79
C ARG A 242 3.04 -11.77 23.12
N ILE A 243 4.06 -10.95 23.32
CA ILE A 243 4.24 -10.19 24.57
C ILE A 243 5.12 -8.95 24.32
N GLU A 244 4.60 -7.75 24.62
CA GLU A 244 5.40 -6.54 24.82
C GLU A 244 5.08 -5.90 26.18
N HIS A 245 6.09 -5.24 26.77
CA HIS A 245 5.93 -4.40 27.96
C HIS A 245 5.18 -3.12 27.60
N GLY A 246 3.99 -2.90 28.18
CA GLY A 246 3.22 -1.67 27.99
C GLY A 246 1.70 -1.87 28.02
N PRO A 247 0.92 -0.77 27.92
CA PRO A 247 -0.53 -0.83 27.81
C PRO A 247 -0.90 -1.56 26.52
N SER A 248 -1.46 -2.76 26.69
CA SER A 248 -1.73 -3.69 25.61
C SER A 248 -3.12 -4.30 25.77
N LEU A 249 -3.76 -4.58 24.64
CA LEU A 249 -5.11 -5.11 24.57
C LEU A 249 -5.07 -6.58 24.14
N ASN A 250 -5.88 -7.42 24.77
CA ASN A 250 -6.13 -8.76 24.26
C ASN A 250 -6.81 -8.64 22.88
N LEU A 251 -6.15 -9.13 21.83
CA LEU A 251 -6.58 -8.93 20.46
C LEU A 251 -7.94 -9.59 20.18
N GLN A 252 -8.16 -10.82 20.63
CA GLN A 252 -9.43 -11.51 20.40
C GLN A 252 -10.60 -10.75 21.04
N LYS A 253 -10.44 -10.31 22.29
CA LYS A 253 -11.45 -9.49 22.99
C LYS A 253 -11.68 -8.16 22.28
N LEU A 254 -10.63 -7.56 21.74
CA LEU A 254 -10.69 -6.34 20.94
C LEU A 254 -11.50 -6.55 19.65
N LEU A 255 -11.22 -7.60 18.89
CA LEU A 255 -11.92 -7.94 17.65
C LEU A 255 -13.41 -8.22 17.91
N MET A 256 -13.73 -8.98 18.94
CA MET A 256 -15.12 -9.23 19.37
C MET A 256 -15.83 -7.93 19.75
N GLN A 257 -15.15 -7.03 20.46
CA GLN A 257 -15.73 -5.72 20.76
C GLN A 257 -15.99 -4.91 19.50
N ILE A 258 -15.07 -4.89 18.52
CA ILE A 258 -15.30 -4.19 17.25
C ILE A 258 -16.53 -4.78 16.54
N GLY A 259 -16.67 -6.12 16.50
CA GLY A 259 -17.82 -6.80 15.93
C GLY A 259 -19.14 -6.39 16.59
N ASP A 260 -19.19 -6.44 17.93
CA ASP A 260 -20.37 -6.01 18.69
C ASP A 260 -20.77 -4.55 18.41
N HIS A 261 -19.80 -3.66 18.19
CA HIS A 261 -20.08 -2.25 17.88
C HIS A 261 -20.56 -2.07 16.44
N LEU A 262 -20.01 -2.83 15.50
CA LEU A 262 -20.47 -2.84 14.11
C LEU A 262 -21.92 -3.31 14.04
N GLU A 263 -22.25 -4.43 14.68
CA GLU A 263 -23.60 -4.99 14.70
C GLU A 263 -24.64 -4.09 15.39
N LYS A 264 -24.23 -3.35 16.44
CA LYS A 264 -25.14 -2.41 17.12
C LYS A 264 -25.34 -1.10 16.36
N SER A 265 -24.34 -0.68 15.60
CA SER A 265 -24.35 0.62 14.92
C SER A 265 -24.86 0.52 13.49
N PHE A 266 -24.77 -0.67 12.90
CA PHE A 266 -25.13 -0.95 11.52
C PHE A 266 -25.89 -2.27 11.48
N GLU A 267 -26.85 -2.39 10.57
CA GLU A 267 -27.59 -3.64 10.38
C GLU A 267 -26.61 -4.79 10.05
N TYR A 268 -26.80 -5.95 10.68
CA TYR A 268 -25.94 -7.11 10.52
C TYR A 268 -25.68 -7.46 9.04
N GLU A 269 -26.75 -7.49 8.22
CA GLU A 269 -26.66 -7.80 6.79
C GLU A 269 -25.77 -6.81 6.04
N SER A 270 -25.80 -5.53 6.42
CA SER A 270 -24.99 -4.49 5.81
C SER A 270 -23.49 -4.62 6.16
N MET A 271 -23.19 -5.16 7.35
CA MET A 271 -21.82 -5.37 7.83
C MET A 271 -21.33 -6.81 7.71
N ARG A 272 -22.07 -7.67 7.03
CA ARG A 272 -21.76 -9.10 6.94
C ARG A 272 -20.32 -9.36 6.51
N GLY A 273 -19.82 -8.65 5.50
CA GLY A 273 -18.44 -8.79 5.03
C GLY A 273 -17.39 -8.45 6.10
N ALA A 274 -17.57 -7.35 6.84
CA ALA A 274 -16.68 -6.98 7.94
C ALA A 274 -16.76 -7.99 9.11
N MET A 275 -17.98 -8.44 9.44
CA MET A 275 -18.22 -9.42 10.51
C MET A 275 -17.61 -10.80 10.19
N GLU A 276 -17.71 -11.24 8.94
CA GLU A 276 -17.06 -12.48 8.48
C GLU A 276 -15.54 -12.40 8.64
N VAL A 277 -14.92 -11.27 8.30
CA VAL A 277 -13.48 -11.07 8.49
C VAL A 277 -13.10 -11.08 9.98
N ILE A 278 -13.90 -10.48 10.86
CA ILE A 278 -13.66 -10.54 12.31
C ILE A 278 -13.68 -11.98 12.80
N ARG A 279 -14.69 -12.76 12.39
CA ARG A 279 -14.82 -14.16 12.76
C ARG A 279 -13.63 -14.99 12.26
N GLU A 280 -13.27 -14.85 10.97
CA GLU A 280 -12.11 -15.53 10.39
C GLU A 280 -10.81 -15.25 11.16
N GLU A 281 -10.57 -13.97 11.51
CA GLU A 281 -9.37 -13.59 12.24
C GLU A 281 -9.41 -14.09 13.70
N CYS A 282 -10.58 -14.08 14.36
CA CYS A 282 -10.77 -14.68 15.67
C CYS A 282 -10.52 -16.20 15.67
N GLU A 283 -10.98 -16.92 14.65
CA GLU A 283 -10.73 -18.35 14.48
C GLU A 283 -9.24 -18.65 14.29
N LYS A 284 -8.53 -17.85 13.49
CA LYS A 284 -7.07 -17.98 13.29
C LYS A 284 -6.26 -17.73 14.56
N LEU A 285 -6.76 -16.91 15.48
CA LEU A 285 -6.12 -16.69 16.78
C LEU A 285 -6.22 -17.92 17.68
N GLY A 286 -7.25 -18.76 17.51
CA GLY A 286 -7.49 -19.94 18.34
C GLY A 286 -7.54 -19.61 19.84
N GLU A 287 -6.78 -20.36 20.63
CA GLU A 287 -6.59 -20.12 22.07
C GLU A 287 -5.37 -19.23 22.39
N GLU A 288 -4.65 -18.74 21.36
CA GLU A 288 -3.45 -17.93 21.56
C GLU A 288 -3.81 -16.54 22.09
N VAL A 289 -3.32 -16.21 23.28
CA VAL A 289 -3.44 -14.86 23.82
C VAL A 289 -2.44 -13.94 23.12
N ARG A 290 -2.89 -13.31 22.02
CA ARG A 290 -2.14 -12.23 21.35
C ARG A 290 -2.52 -10.87 21.92
N LYS A 291 -1.53 -9.98 21.92
CA LYS A 291 -1.69 -8.62 22.40
C LYS A 291 -1.31 -7.61 21.32
N ILE A 292 -1.98 -6.47 21.32
CA ILE A 292 -1.64 -5.33 20.47
C ILE A 292 -1.46 -4.08 21.33
N SER A 293 -0.44 -3.29 21.04
CA SER A 293 -0.24 -2.00 21.70
C SER A 293 -1.33 -1.01 21.25
N ILE A 294 -1.73 -0.11 22.15
CA ILE A 294 -2.73 0.92 21.84
C ILE A 294 -2.22 1.82 20.70
N ASN A 295 -0.92 2.15 20.67
CA ASN A 295 -0.31 3.00 19.65
C ASN A 295 -0.35 2.34 18.25
N THR A 296 -0.08 1.04 18.17
CA THR A 296 -0.19 0.28 16.92
C THR A 296 -1.63 0.29 16.43
N LEU A 297 -2.59 -0.01 17.31
CA LEU A 297 -4.02 0.01 16.98
C LEU A 297 -4.45 1.40 16.47
N GLN A 298 -4.06 2.46 17.17
CA GLN A 298 -4.35 3.84 16.80
C GLN A 298 -3.81 4.16 15.39
N THR A 299 -2.57 3.78 15.11
CA THR A 299 -1.94 3.99 13.79
C THR A 299 -2.71 3.27 12.68
N LYS A 300 -3.21 2.06 12.93
CA LYS A 300 -4.01 1.30 11.94
C LYS A 300 -5.37 1.91 11.71
N ILE A 301 -6.06 2.35 12.77
CA ILE A 301 -7.35 3.04 12.63
C ILE A 301 -7.17 4.35 11.89
N ASP A 302 -6.12 5.13 12.22
CA ASP A 302 -5.84 6.40 11.54
C ASP A 302 -5.56 6.22 10.04
N ALA A 303 -4.78 5.20 9.68
CA ALA A 303 -4.51 4.86 8.28
C ALA A 303 -5.78 4.43 7.54
N MET A 304 -6.61 3.59 8.17
CA MET A 304 -7.89 3.16 7.61
C MET A 304 -8.83 4.34 7.37
N MET A 305 -8.94 5.25 8.33
CA MET A 305 -9.80 6.42 8.21
C MET A 305 -9.30 7.41 7.16
N SER A 306 -7.98 7.53 6.99
CA SER A 306 -7.38 8.34 5.93
C SER A 306 -7.65 7.78 4.53
N LEU A 307 -7.85 6.46 4.41
CA LEU A 307 -8.27 5.84 3.14
C LEU A 307 -9.77 6.00 2.87
N LEU A 308 -10.59 6.01 3.92
CA LEU A 308 -12.04 6.15 3.81
C LEU A 308 -12.48 7.61 3.62
N SER A 309 -11.80 8.56 4.23
CA SER A 309 -12.24 9.96 4.31
C SER A 309 -11.10 10.95 4.10
N LYS A 310 -11.30 11.89 3.17
CA LYS A 310 -10.41 13.04 3.01
C LYS A 310 -10.55 14.00 4.19
N THR A 311 -11.78 14.19 4.68
CA THR A 311 -12.07 15.01 5.85
C THR A 311 -11.28 14.53 7.08
N TRP A 312 -11.17 13.21 7.30
CA TRP A 312 -10.33 12.68 8.37
C TRP A 312 -8.85 13.08 8.23
N ALA A 313 -8.30 13.00 7.02
CA ALA A 313 -6.91 13.33 6.74
C ALA A 313 -6.58 14.81 7.00
N GLU A 314 -7.58 15.69 6.91
CA GLU A 314 -7.45 17.13 7.16
C GLU A 314 -7.62 17.50 8.65
N CYS A 315 -8.08 16.58 9.49
CA CYS A 315 -8.34 16.82 10.92
C CYS A 315 -7.10 16.81 11.83
N VAL A 316 -5.90 17.00 11.26
CA VAL A 316 -4.62 17.15 12.01
C VAL A 316 -4.67 18.35 12.96
#